data_AF-S2EQA0-F1
#
_entry.id   AF-S2EQA0-F1
#
_cell.length_a   1.000
_cell.length_b   1.000
_cell.length_c   1.000
_cell.angle_alpha   90.00
_cell.angle_beta   90.00
_cell.angle_gamma   90.00
#
_symmetry.space_group_name_H-M   'P 1'
#
loop_
_entity.id
_entity.type
_entity.pdbx_description
1 polymer ?
#
loop_
_entity_poly.entity_id
_entity_poly.type
_entity_poly.pdbx_seq_one_letter_code
_entity_poly.pdbx_strand_id
1 'polypeptide(L)' 'MKILVQGKTQGIILKSNSPINFLGTVDKKTGIISDKNHELYDKSLKILFLFFHLV' A
#
# COMPACT_ATOMS: atom_id res chain seq x y z
N MET A 1 9.58 19.02 4.12
CA MET A 1 9.22 17.63 4.42
C MET A 1 8.65 17.59 5.84
N LYS A 2 7.37 17.24 6.01
CA LYS A 2 6.73 17.12 7.32
C LYS A 2 6.65 15.64 7.68
N ILE A 3 7.26 15.24 8.79
CA ILE A 3 7.21 13.86 9.28
C ILE A 3 6.01 13.73 10.22
N LEU A 4 5.09 12.81 9.92
CA LEU A 4 3.93 12.54 10.79
C LEU A 4 4.30 11.56 11.92
N VAL A 5 5.15 10.58 11.64
CA VAL A 5 5.62 9.57 12.58
C VAL A 5 7.10 9.26 12.28
N GLN A 6 7.94 9.19 13.31
CA GLN A 6 9.35 8.84 13.17
C GLN A 6 9.56 7.32 13.15
N GLY A 7 10.50 6.84 12.33
CA GLY A 7 10.85 5.42 12.24
C GLY A 7 11.97 5.17 11.22
N LYS A 8 12.55 3.96 11.23
CA LYS A 8 13.54 3.49 10.25
C LYS A 8 13.18 2.08 9.79
N THR A 9 13.33 1.80 8.50
CA THR A 9 13.02 0.50 7.90
C THR A 9 13.75 0.32 6.56
N GLN A 10 13.88 -0.91 6.06
CA GLN A 10 14.46 -1.28 4.76
C GLN A 10 13.61 -2.38 4.08
N GLY A 11 13.58 -2.40 2.74
CA GLY A 11 12.60 -3.19 2.00
C GLY A 11 12.44 -2.75 0.54
N ILE A 12 11.53 -3.42 -0.16
CA ILE A 12 11.27 -3.22 -1.60
C ILE A 12 10.14 -2.20 -1.77
N ILE A 13 10.25 -1.30 -2.76
CA ILE A 13 9.19 -0.34 -3.08
C ILE A 13 8.12 -1.02 -3.95
N LEU A 14 6.86 -0.95 -3.51
CA LEU A 14 5.69 -1.17 -4.35
C LEU A 14 5.10 0.18 -4.73
N LYS A 15 5.21 0.54 -6.00
CA LYS A 15 4.67 1.80 -6.51
C LYS A 15 3.29 1.57 -7.11
N SER A 16 2.33 2.40 -6.73
CA SER A 16 1.05 2.51 -7.41
C SER A 16 0.89 3.86 -8.09
N ASN A 17 0.34 3.86 -9.30
CA ASN A 17 -0.16 5.02 -10.02
C ASN A 17 -1.63 5.32 -9.69
N SER A 18 -2.36 4.33 -9.14
CA SER A 18 -3.74 4.50 -8.68
C SER A 18 -3.80 4.76 -7.16
N PRO A 19 -4.82 5.51 -6.66
CA PRO A 19 -5.01 5.67 -5.22
C PRO A 19 -5.35 4.35 -4.53
N ILE A 20 -4.80 4.13 -3.34
CA ILE A 20 -5.13 2.98 -2.49
C ILE A 20 -5.87 3.48 -1.25
N ASN A 21 -6.98 2.82 -0.92
CA ASN A 21 -7.66 3.04 0.35
C ASN A 21 -7.37 1.90 1.33
N PHE A 22 -7.08 2.23 2.60
CA PHE A 22 -6.78 1.22 3.62
C PHE A 22 -8.04 0.58 4.26
N LEU A 23 -9.22 1.09 3.92
CA LEU A 23 -10.48 0.65 4.53
C LEU A 23 -11.19 -0.46 3.73
N GLY A 24 -11.00 -0.53 2.41
CA GLY A 24 -11.71 -1.45 1.51
C GLY A 24 -10.86 -2.10 0.41
N THR A 25 -9.74 -1.50 0.00
CA THR A 25 -8.89 -2.04 -1.09
C THR A 25 -7.96 -3.15 -0.60
N VAL A 26 -7.71 -3.25 0.71
CA VAL A 26 -6.78 -4.23 1.29
C VAL A 26 -7.51 -5.14 2.26
N ASP A 27 -7.39 -6.45 2.07
CA ASP A 27 -7.87 -7.43 3.03
C ASP A 27 -7.05 -7.31 4.33
N LYS A 28 -7.73 -7.00 5.44
CA LYS A 28 -7.10 -6.68 6.73
C LYS A 28 -6.36 -7.87 7.36
N LYS A 29 -6.70 -9.11 7.01
CA LYS A 29 -6.09 -10.32 7.58
C LYS A 29 -4.82 -10.71 6.80
N THR A 30 -4.91 -10.66 5.49
CA THR A 30 -3.88 -11.15 4.58
C THR A 30 -2.91 -10.06 4.13
N GLY A 31 -3.35 -8.80 4.09
CA GLY A 31 -2.61 -7.67 3.52
C GLY A 31 -2.60 -7.66 1.99
N ILE A 32 -3.47 -8.45 1.36
CA ILE A 32 -3.60 -8.54 -0.10
C ILE A 32 -4.55 -7.46 -0.60
N ILE A 33 -4.20 -6.86 -1.74
CA ILE A 33 -5.06 -5.91 -2.44
C ILE A 33 -6.20 -6.68 -3.12
N SER A 34 -7.43 -6.48 -2.63
CA SER A 34 -8.62 -7.24 -3.02
C SER A 34 -9.47 -6.54 -4.08
N ASP A 35 -9.16 -5.28 -4.42
CA ASP A 35 -9.86 -4.55 -5.48
C ASP A 35 -9.43 -5.03 -6.86
N LYS A 36 -10.33 -5.72 -7.56
CA LYS A 36 -10.11 -6.28 -8.91
C LYS A 36 -9.84 -5.22 -9.99
N ASN A 37 -10.21 -3.97 -9.75
CA ASN A 37 -9.99 -2.88 -10.69
C ASN A 37 -8.66 -2.17 -10.45
N HIS A 38 -7.94 -2.52 -9.38
CA HIS A 38 -6.68 -1.89 -9.04
C HIS A 38 -5.50 -2.58 -9.73
N GLU A 39 -4.55 -1.81 -10.25
CA GLU A 39 -3.38 -2.35 -10.99
C GLU A 39 -2.49 -3.30 -10.16
N LEU A 40 -2.62 -3.22 -8.84
CA LEU A 40 -1.90 -4.06 -7.87
C LEU A 40 -2.77 -5.18 -7.28
N TYR A 41 -3.91 -5.52 -7.92
CA TYR A 41 -4.76 -6.62 -7.50
C TYR A 41 -3.96 -7.91 -7.24
N ASP A 42 -4.29 -8.60 -6.15
CA ASP A 42 -3.66 -9.84 -5.69
C ASP A 42 -2.17 -9.70 -5.27
N LYS A 43 -1.65 -8.47 -5.15
CA LYS A 43 -0.34 -8.21 -4.52
C LYS A 43 -0.49 -8.02 -3.01
N SER A 44 0.50 -8.53 -2.27
CA SER A 44 0.60 -8.36 -0.81
C SER A 44 1.39 -7.10 -0.44
N LEU A 45 0.94 -6.38 0.58
CA LEU A 45 1.65 -5.23 1.15
C LEU A 45 2.64 -5.59 2.27
N LYS A 46 2.67 -6.84 2.74
CA LYS A 46 3.37 -7.23 3.98
C LYS A 46 4.89 -7.03 4.00
N ILE A 47 5.54 -6.92 2.84
CA ILE A 47 7.01 -6.84 2.71
C ILE A 47 7.44 -5.57 1.96
N LEU A 48 6.47 -4.76 1.54
CA LEU A 48 6.70 -3.69 0.57
C LEU A 48 6.41 -2.32 1.17
N PHE A 49 7.27 -1.35 0.83
CA PHE A 49 6.99 0.06 1.05
C PHE A 49 6.02 0.53 -0.01
N LEU A 50 4.82 0.86 0.44
CA LEU A 50 3.79 1.37 -0.43
C LEU A 50 3.98 2.87 -0.66
N PHE A 51 4.17 3.24 -1.91
CA PHE A 51 4.11 4.64 -2.35
C PHE A 51 2.83 4.86 -3.16
N PHE A 52 1.96 5.72 -2.66
CA PHE A 52 0.66 6.04 -3.26
C PHE A 52 0.34 7.53 -3.12
N HIS A 53 -0.54 8.04 -3.98
CA HIS A 53 -1.11 9.36 -3.83
C HIS A 53 -2.35 9.30 -2.93
N LEU A 54 -2.37 10.11 -1.88
CA LEU A 54 -3.55 10.29 -1.02
C LEU A 54 -4.46 11.33 -1.69
N VAL A 55 -5.69 10.92 -2.03
CA VAL A 55 -6.77 11.81 -2.53
C VAL A 55 -7.77 12.04 -1.42
#